data_AF-A0A1G8NM12-F1
#
_entry.id   AF-A0A1G8NM12-F1
#
_cell.length_a   1.000
_cell.length_b   1.000
_cell.length_c   1.000
_cell.angle_alpha   90.00
_cell.angle_beta   90.00
_cell.angle_gamma   90.00
#
_symmetry.space_group_name_H-M   'P 1'
#
loop_
_entity.id
_entity.type
_entity.pdbx_description
1 polymer ?
#
loop_
_entity_poly.entity_id
_entity_poly.type
_entity_poly.pdbx_seq_one_letter_code
_entity_poly.pdbx_strand_id
1 'polypeptide(L)'
;MDEGLPAIQQESFSPGDKEQFLQYLQVDETGLASASPGKKEILEWVARAPKKLKGQNLEHLAVSAFRSICELIVSDNYDVFVTETDKSIEVLGLFSPEPLKHFKRITLIVAIFERTLLPILWEKRHGIEFDDFPNQDGLFNAHTSKGALMTIWHVLREGDHPSKRNLSRNAETTEINEKEESKQIISKIAHYVEEHFAGREYCWAANDSFRNEEKILSGVRMPVRSAGLDHFRQHDGVVSLECINPQPWVKNRLQELLGLEDDYLYELWRFSNTYQTVGRCSLRVRENTQPIEVVVVSSSCAKLLAELFEGSKIAGQLGNLPRLTGLTPKEKAQNLHGISYTPADNSAYSKYKVRQINKGLEVLSKDIWFHEIRKKNVGE
;
A
#
# COMPACT_ATOMS: atom_id res chain seq x y z
N MET A 1 24.36 -12.65 -3.68
CA MET A 1 23.20 -11.93 -3.12
C MET A 1 23.00 -10.73 -3.99
N ASP A 2 22.05 -10.81 -4.91
CA ASP A 2 21.54 -9.61 -5.57
C ASP A 2 20.58 -8.95 -4.57
N GLU A 3 20.50 -7.63 -4.50
CA GLU A 3 19.59 -6.91 -3.57
C GLU A 3 18.10 -7.09 -3.92
N GLY A 4 17.79 -8.05 -4.81
CA GLY A 4 16.48 -8.41 -5.27
C GLY A 4 16.00 -7.41 -6.30
N LEU A 5 15.81 -7.84 -7.54
CA LEU A 5 15.07 -7.06 -8.51
C LEU A 5 13.66 -6.81 -7.96
N PRO A 6 13.14 -5.56 -8.02
CA PRO A 6 11.82 -5.28 -7.51
C PRO A 6 10.78 -6.07 -8.31
N ALA A 7 9.82 -6.67 -7.61
CA ALA A 7 8.74 -7.46 -8.22
C ALA A 7 7.95 -6.65 -9.26
N ILE A 8 7.87 -5.33 -9.06
CA ILE A 8 7.16 -4.40 -9.93
C ILE A 8 8.05 -3.19 -10.18
N GLN A 9 8.22 -2.83 -11.45
CA GLN A 9 8.75 -1.55 -11.89
C GLN A 9 7.68 -0.80 -12.67
N GLN A 10 7.71 0.53 -12.59
CA GLN A 10 6.72 1.37 -13.24
C GLN A 10 7.38 2.65 -13.74
N GLU A 11 6.95 3.13 -14.90
CA GLU A 11 7.38 4.41 -15.47
C GLU A 11 6.20 5.08 -16.18
N SER A 12 6.12 6.40 -16.12
CA SER A 12 5.11 7.17 -16.86
C SER A 12 5.81 8.31 -17.58
N PHE A 13 5.72 8.31 -18.90
CA PHE A 13 6.40 9.29 -19.75
C PHE A 13 5.40 10.11 -20.56
N SER A 14 5.42 11.43 -20.40
CA SER A 14 4.51 12.36 -21.10
C SER A 14 5.25 13.23 -22.13
N PRO A 15 5.65 12.69 -23.30
CA PRO A 15 6.25 13.48 -24.36
C PRO A 15 5.23 14.38 -25.06
N GLY A 16 5.69 15.46 -25.68
CA GLY A 16 4.86 16.30 -26.55
C GLY A 16 4.42 15.58 -27.83
N ASP A 17 5.24 14.65 -28.33
CA ASP A 17 4.95 13.79 -29.48
C ASP A 17 5.23 12.33 -29.09
N LYS A 18 4.17 11.56 -28.80
CA LYS A 18 4.29 10.15 -28.38
C LYS A 18 4.69 9.23 -29.53
N GLU A 19 4.30 9.55 -30.77
CA GLU A 19 4.52 8.69 -31.93
C GLU A 19 6.02 8.51 -32.21
N GLN A 20 6.81 9.56 -31.96
CA GLN A 20 8.27 9.50 -32.05
C GLN A 20 8.89 8.41 -31.17
N PHE A 21 8.25 8.04 -30.06
CA PHE A 21 8.74 7.03 -29.12
C PHE A 21 8.05 5.68 -29.34
N LEU A 22 6.73 5.69 -29.54
CA LEU A 22 5.92 4.48 -29.70
C LEU A 22 6.33 3.66 -30.93
N GLN A 23 6.85 4.27 -32.01
CA GLN A 23 7.35 3.53 -33.17
C GLN A 23 8.46 2.51 -32.86
N TYR A 24 9.14 2.64 -31.71
CA TYR A 24 10.20 1.72 -31.27
C TYR A 24 9.68 0.56 -30.41
N LEU A 25 8.42 0.63 -30.00
CA LEU A 25 7.77 -0.37 -29.15
C LEU A 25 6.67 -1.08 -29.96
N GLN A 26 6.56 -2.39 -29.76
CA GLN A 26 5.43 -3.17 -30.24
C GLN A 26 4.77 -3.89 -29.07
N VAL A 27 3.47 -4.11 -29.16
CA VAL A 27 2.69 -4.83 -28.15
C VAL A 27 2.04 -6.03 -28.84
N ASP A 28 2.17 -7.21 -28.25
CA ASP A 28 1.56 -8.42 -28.78
C ASP A 28 0.09 -8.58 -28.36
N GLU A 29 -0.56 -9.65 -28.82
CA GLU A 29 -1.97 -9.94 -28.53
C GLU A 29 -2.25 -10.18 -27.03
N THR A 30 -1.22 -10.51 -26.25
CA THR A 30 -1.31 -10.71 -24.79
C THR A 30 -1.06 -9.42 -24.01
N GLY A 31 -0.74 -8.32 -24.70
CA GLY A 31 -0.42 -7.03 -24.11
C GLY A 31 1.03 -6.89 -23.66
N LEU A 32 1.91 -7.85 -23.99
CA LEU A 32 3.32 -7.77 -23.68
C LEU A 32 4.04 -6.89 -24.69
N ALA A 33 4.84 -5.98 -24.18
CA ALA A 33 5.61 -5.03 -24.95
C ALA A 33 7.03 -5.54 -25.21
N SER A 34 7.51 -5.32 -26.43
CA SER A 34 8.87 -5.64 -26.85
C SER A 34 9.39 -4.58 -27.82
N ALA A 35 10.65 -4.69 -28.23
CA ALA A 35 11.20 -3.83 -29.26
C ALA A 35 10.51 -4.09 -30.62
N SER A 36 10.12 -3.03 -31.32
CA SER A 36 9.65 -3.13 -32.71
C SER A 36 10.68 -3.83 -33.61
N PRO A 37 10.26 -4.43 -34.74
CA PRO A 37 11.16 -5.17 -35.61
C PRO A 37 12.34 -4.29 -36.08
N GLY A 38 13.57 -4.79 -35.88
CA GLY A 38 14.80 -4.05 -36.22
C GLY A 38 15.15 -2.88 -35.29
N LYS A 39 14.43 -2.66 -34.19
CA LYS A 39 14.67 -1.55 -33.25
C LYS A 39 15.38 -1.93 -31.95
N LYS A 40 15.59 -3.22 -31.70
CA LYS A 40 16.19 -3.74 -30.45
C LYS A 40 17.54 -3.07 -30.13
N GLU A 41 18.45 -2.99 -31.11
CA GLU A 41 19.77 -2.38 -30.91
C GLU A 41 19.66 -0.88 -30.52
N ILE A 42 18.71 -0.15 -31.11
CA ILE A 42 18.47 1.26 -30.78
C ILE A 42 18.00 1.38 -29.32
N LEU A 43 17.04 0.55 -28.91
CA LEU A 43 16.58 0.55 -27.52
C LEU A 43 17.71 0.18 -26.53
N GLU A 44 18.58 -0.76 -26.90
CA GLU A 44 19.77 -1.10 -26.10
C GLU A 44 20.74 0.07 -25.98
N TRP A 45 20.93 0.85 -27.05
CA TRP A 45 21.73 2.09 -26.98
C TRP A 45 21.10 3.10 -26.05
N VAL A 46 19.78 3.33 -26.13
CA VAL A 46 19.07 4.24 -25.22
C VAL A 46 19.24 3.79 -23.76
N ALA A 47 18.99 2.51 -23.48
CA ALA A 47 19.02 1.93 -22.14
C ALA A 47 20.42 1.92 -21.51
N ARG A 48 21.43 1.41 -22.24
CA ARG A 48 22.73 1.03 -21.66
C ARG A 48 23.90 1.86 -22.15
N ALA A 49 23.79 2.51 -23.32
CA ALA A 49 24.89 3.22 -23.96
C ALA A 49 24.45 4.51 -24.67
N PRO A 50 23.79 5.46 -23.97
CA PRO A 50 23.15 6.62 -24.62
C PRO A 50 24.12 7.52 -25.39
N LYS A 51 25.43 7.43 -25.10
CA LYS A 51 26.48 8.11 -25.88
C LYS A 51 26.52 7.69 -27.35
N LYS A 52 26.07 6.47 -27.69
CA LYS A 52 26.00 5.97 -29.08
C LYS A 52 24.93 6.66 -29.92
N LEU A 53 23.98 7.37 -29.31
CA LEU A 53 22.94 8.13 -30.01
C LEU A 53 23.50 9.42 -30.63
N LYS A 54 24.66 9.90 -30.16
CA LYS A 54 25.27 11.14 -30.65
C LYS A 54 25.61 11.05 -32.13
N GLY A 55 25.15 12.04 -32.90
CA GLY A 55 25.34 12.09 -34.34
C GLY A 55 24.44 11.14 -35.15
N GLN A 56 23.50 10.44 -34.51
CA GLN A 56 22.61 9.47 -35.17
C GLN A 56 21.19 9.97 -35.47
N ASN A 57 20.88 11.27 -35.33
CA ASN A 57 19.50 11.79 -35.37
C ASN A 57 18.52 11.08 -34.39
N LEU A 58 19.06 10.47 -33.33
CA LEU A 58 18.33 9.71 -32.31
C LEU A 58 18.50 10.31 -30.91
N GLU A 59 19.14 11.48 -30.79
CA GLU A 59 19.46 12.11 -29.51
C GLU A 59 18.20 12.50 -28.72
N HIS A 60 17.08 12.76 -29.42
CA HIS A 60 15.77 13.01 -28.82
C HIS A 60 15.25 11.84 -27.97
N LEU A 61 15.74 10.61 -28.20
CA LEU A 61 15.39 9.43 -27.41
C LEU A 61 16.10 9.37 -26.05
N ALA A 62 17.14 10.17 -25.84
CA ALA A 62 17.97 10.15 -24.63
C ALA A 62 17.32 10.85 -23.42
N VAL A 63 15.99 10.81 -23.31
CA VAL A 63 15.23 11.36 -22.19
C VAL A 63 15.11 10.32 -21.08
N SER A 64 15.24 10.77 -19.82
CA SER A 64 15.35 9.86 -18.67
C SER A 64 14.20 8.86 -18.57
N ALA A 65 12.95 9.31 -18.74
CA ALA A 65 11.78 8.44 -18.61
C ALA A 65 11.71 7.40 -19.74
N PHE A 66 11.99 7.79 -20.99
CA PHE A 66 12.04 6.82 -22.09
C PHE A 66 13.20 5.85 -21.94
N ARG A 67 14.33 6.30 -21.38
CA ARG A 67 15.43 5.41 -21.02
C ARG A 67 15.01 4.34 -20.02
N SER A 68 14.29 4.69 -18.94
CA SER A 68 13.76 3.69 -18.00
C SER A 68 12.83 2.67 -18.70
N ILE A 69 11.98 3.15 -19.62
CA ILE A 69 11.12 2.27 -20.43
C ILE A 69 11.97 1.31 -21.27
N CYS A 70 13.01 1.82 -21.94
CA CYS A 70 13.92 1.00 -22.75
C CYS A 70 14.66 -0.03 -21.88
N GLU A 71 15.10 0.36 -20.68
CA GLU A 71 15.77 -0.54 -19.72
C GLU A 71 14.86 -1.73 -19.35
N LEU A 72 13.56 -1.49 -19.16
CA LEU A 72 12.57 -2.56 -18.96
C LEU A 72 12.38 -3.42 -20.20
N ILE A 73 12.15 -2.81 -21.36
CA ILE A 73 11.83 -3.53 -22.62
C ILE A 73 12.98 -4.44 -23.09
N VAL A 74 14.23 -4.02 -22.89
CA VAL A 74 15.41 -4.82 -23.29
C VAL A 74 15.91 -5.76 -22.20
N SER A 75 15.27 -5.75 -21.03
CA SER A 75 15.58 -6.65 -19.93
C SER A 75 14.78 -7.94 -20.07
N ASP A 76 15.45 -9.08 -20.03
CA ASP A 76 14.76 -10.39 -19.97
C ASP A 76 14.15 -10.66 -18.59
N ASN A 77 14.37 -9.77 -17.61
CA ASN A 77 13.91 -9.94 -16.23
C ASN A 77 12.46 -9.52 -16.00
N TYR A 78 11.79 -8.89 -16.97
CA TYR A 78 10.46 -8.32 -16.77
C TYR A 78 9.51 -8.66 -17.91
N ASP A 79 8.30 -9.08 -17.55
CA ASP A 79 7.13 -9.02 -18.42
C ASP A 79 6.65 -7.57 -18.45
N VAL A 80 6.82 -6.90 -19.60
CA VAL A 80 6.56 -5.46 -19.71
C VAL A 80 5.21 -5.22 -20.37
N PHE A 81 4.38 -4.38 -19.76
CA PHE A 81 3.10 -3.94 -20.31
C PHE A 81 3.17 -2.44 -20.59
N VAL A 82 2.72 -2.03 -21.77
CA VAL A 82 2.67 -0.62 -22.18
C VAL A 82 1.21 -0.23 -22.37
N THR A 83 0.83 0.92 -21.81
CA THR A 83 -0.48 1.53 -21.99
C THR A 83 -0.26 2.95 -22.50
N GLU A 84 -0.85 3.24 -23.67
CA GLU A 84 -0.91 4.58 -24.19
C GLU A 84 -2.16 5.29 -23.66
N THR A 85 -1.97 6.46 -23.07
CA THR A 85 -3.05 7.40 -22.72
C THR A 85 -2.95 8.64 -23.61
N ASP A 86 -3.94 9.53 -23.57
CA ASP A 86 -3.89 10.80 -24.31
C ASP A 86 -2.61 11.62 -24.07
N LYS A 87 -2.03 11.52 -22.86
CA LYS A 87 -0.92 12.37 -22.41
C LYS A 87 0.35 11.61 -22.06
N SER A 88 0.31 10.29 -21.91
CA SER A 88 1.42 9.50 -21.40
C SER A 88 1.56 8.15 -22.09
N ILE A 89 2.78 7.64 -22.04
CA ILE A 89 3.13 6.24 -22.22
C ILE A 89 3.40 5.71 -20.82
N GLU A 90 2.54 4.82 -20.34
CA GLU A 90 2.62 4.19 -19.02
C GLU A 90 3.14 2.77 -19.16
N VAL A 91 4.17 2.41 -18.39
CA VAL A 91 4.86 1.13 -18.52
C VAL A 91 4.92 0.44 -17.17
N LEU A 92 4.46 -0.80 -17.13
CA LEU A 92 4.49 -1.66 -15.95
C LEU A 92 5.35 -2.89 -16.26
N GLY A 93 6.48 -3.03 -15.57
CA GLY A 93 7.34 -4.22 -15.61
C GLY A 93 7.03 -5.14 -14.43
N LEU A 94 6.66 -6.38 -14.72
CA LEU A 94 6.38 -7.44 -13.75
C LEU A 94 7.55 -8.43 -13.73
N PHE A 95 8.19 -8.65 -12.58
CA PHE A 95 9.40 -9.48 -12.51
C PHE A 95 9.10 -10.91 -12.98
N SER A 96 9.80 -11.33 -14.04
CA SER A 96 9.54 -12.57 -14.75
C SER A 96 10.42 -13.71 -14.19
N PRO A 97 9.88 -14.92 -13.98
CA PRO A 97 10.67 -16.07 -13.59
C PRO A 97 11.49 -16.66 -14.75
N GLU A 98 11.27 -16.23 -16.00
CA GLU A 98 11.90 -16.80 -17.20
C GLU A 98 13.43 -16.91 -17.12
N PRO A 99 14.18 -15.86 -16.74
CA PRO A 99 15.65 -15.97 -16.63
C PRO A 99 16.11 -17.00 -15.61
N LEU A 100 15.25 -17.31 -14.64
CA LEU A 100 15.58 -18.23 -13.56
C LEU A 100 15.37 -19.69 -13.94
N LYS A 101 14.68 -19.98 -15.05
CA LYS A 101 14.47 -21.35 -15.54
C LYS A 101 15.76 -22.08 -15.92
N HIS A 102 16.86 -21.35 -16.11
CA HIS A 102 18.18 -21.91 -16.34
C HIS A 102 18.81 -22.54 -15.09
N PHE A 103 18.28 -22.25 -13.90
CA PHE A 103 18.75 -22.87 -12.67
C PHE A 103 18.00 -24.16 -12.38
N LYS A 104 18.74 -25.20 -11.97
CA LYS A 104 18.15 -26.47 -11.53
C LYS A 104 17.24 -26.31 -10.31
N ARG A 105 17.53 -25.35 -9.44
CA ARG A 105 16.77 -25.06 -8.22
C ARG A 105 16.96 -23.59 -7.83
N ILE A 106 15.86 -22.96 -7.44
CA ILE A 106 15.83 -21.59 -6.92
C ILE A 106 15.33 -21.66 -5.48
N THR A 107 15.96 -20.90 -4.58
CA THR A 107 15.49 -20.75 -3.20
C THR A 107 15.30 -19.26 -2.93
N LEU A 108 14.06 -18.89 -2.57
CA LEU A 108 13.70 -17.51 -2.26
C LEU A 108 13.70 -17.33 -0.75
N ILE A 109 14.48 -16.37 -0.26
CA ILE A 109 14.51 -15.99 1.16
C ILE A 109 13.93 -14.59 1.24
N VAL A 110 12.62 -14.52 1.43
CA VAL A 110 11.86 -13.26 1.44
C VAL A 110 11.01 -13.23 2.69
N ALA A 111 11.09 -12.12 3.44
CA ALA A 111 10.24 -11.95 4.60
C ALA A 111 8.77 -11.87 4.18
N ILE A 112 7.89 -12.56 4.92
CA ILE A 112 6.44 -12.62 4.67
C ILE A 112 6.08 -12.92 3.21
N PHE A 113 6.83 -13.81 2.56
CA PHE A 113 6.76 -14.08 1.11
C PHE A 113 5.34 -14.19 0.58
N GLU A 114 4.50 -15.02 1.19
CA GLU A 114 3.09 -15.25 0.82
C GLU A 114 2.21 -13.99 0.86
N ARG A 115 2.63 -12.97 1.62
CA ARG A 115 1.95 -11.67 1.73
C ARG A 115 2.66 -10.58 0.90
N THR A 116 3.36 -10.98 -0.16
CA THR A 116 3.94 -10.06 -1.16
C THR A 116 3.29 -10.28 -2.53
N LEU A 117 3.47 -9.32 -3.44
CA LEU A 117 2.90 -9.42 -4.80
C LEU A 117 3.61 -10.45 -5.68
N LEU A 118 4.85 -10.81 -5.36
CA LEU A 118 5.67 -11.69 -6.20
C LEU A 118 5.10 -13.10 -6.37
N PRO A 119 4.77 -13.87 -5.29
CA PRO A 119 4.22 -15.21 -5.46
C PRO A 119 2.89 -15.19 -6.22
N ILE A 120 2.02 -14.22 -5.91
CA ILE A 120 0.72 -14.06 -6.58
C ILE A 120 0.91 -13.81 -8.08
N LEU A 121 1.89 -12.98 -8.44
CA LEU A 121 2.24 -12.70 -9.83
C LEU A 121 2.72 -13.96 -10.53
N TRP A 122 3.66 -14.70 -9.93
CA TRP A 122 4.23 -15.91 -10.52
C TRP A 122 3.22 -17.06 -10.64
N GLU A 123 2.38 -17.27 -9.63
CA GLU A 123 1.30 -18.25 -9.66
C GLU A 123 0.30 -17.92 -10.77
N LYS A 124 -0.24 -16.69 -10.78
CA LYS A 124 -1.33 -16.33 -11.72
C LYS A 124 -0.86 -16.18 -13.17
N ARG A 125 0.35 -15.66 -13.39
CA ARG A 125 0.88 -15.39 -14.74
C ARG A 125 1.64 -16.56 -15.34
N HIS A 126 2.40 -17.27 -14.53
CA HIS A 126 3.36 -18.26 -15.00
C HIS A 126 3.04 -19.68 -14.51
N GLY A 127 2.00 -19.85 -13.69
CA GLY A 127 1.62 -21.16 -13.14
C GLY A 127 2.70 -21.76 -12.25
N ILE A 128 3.51 -20.93 -11.62
CA ILE A 128 4.56 -21.39 -10.70
C ILE A 128 3.93 -21.84 -9.40
N GLU A 129 4.33 -23.01 -8.94
CA GLU A 129 4.02 -23.52 -7.61
C GLU A 129 5.25 -23.36 -6.70
N PHE A 130 5.03 -23.01 -5.43
CA PHE A 130 6.09 -22.83 -4.45
C PHE A 130 6.03 -23.94 -3.41
N ASP A 131 7.20 -24.51 -3.12
CA ASP A 131 7.40 -25.47 -2.04
C ASP A 131 8.09 -24.80 -0.86
N ASP A 132 7.71 -25.21 0.35
CA ASP A 132 8.41 -24.85 1.57
C ASP A 132 9.88 -25.29 1.53
N PHE A 133 10.76 -24.46 2.07
CA PHE A 133 12.16 -24.84 2.22
C PHE A 133 12.27 -25.95 3.29
N PRO A 134 12.88 -27.12 2.98
CA PRO A 134 12.82 -28.30 3.84
C PRO A 134 13.63 -28.20 5.14
N ASN A 135 14.65 -27.34 5.20
CA ASN A 135 15.57 -27.25 6.34
C ASN A 135 15.33 -25.97 7.16
N GLN A 136 14.26 -25.94 7.95
CA GLN A 136 13.92 -24.80 8.80
C GLN A 136 14.47 -24.93 10.24
N ASP A 137 15.02 -26.09 10.59
CA ASP A 137 15.53 -26.38 11.93
C ASP A 137 16.63 -25.38 12.35
N GLY A 138 16.46 -24.79 13.53
CA GLY A 138 17.39 -23.81 14.09
C GLY A 138 17.22 -22.38 13.58
N LEU A 139 16.28 -22.12 12.67
CA LEU A 139 15.89 -20.74 12.31
C LEU A 139 15.11 -20.11 13.45
N PHE A 140 15.45 -18.87 13.78
CA PHE A 140 14.75 -18.12 14.81
C PHE A 140 13.46 -17.52 14.25
N ASN A 141 12.32 -17.97 14.77
CA ASN A 141 11.03 -17.41 14.41
C ASN A 141 10.64 -16.28 15.39
N ALA A 142 10.83 -15.03 14.97
CA ALA A 142 10.44 -13.87 15.75
C ALA A 142 8.91 -13.76 15.93
N HIS A 143 8.13 -14.27 14.98
CA HIS A 143 6.65 -14.22 15.04
C HIS A 143 6.11 -14.95 16.26
N THR A 144 6.58 -16.17 16.50
CA THR A 144 6.18 -17.01 17.64
C THR A 144 6.89 -16.59 18.93
N SER A 145 8.18 -16.25 18.83
CA SER A 145 9.03 -16.05 20.01
C SER A 145 8.87 -14.66 20.65
N LYS A 146 8.43 -13.65 19.88
CA LYS A 146 8.37 -12.26 20.34
C LYS A 146 6.96 -11.68 20.35
N GLY A 147 5.97 -12.33 19.73
CA GLY A 147 4.66 -11.73 19.57
C GLY A 147 4.00 -11.36 20.90
N ALA A 148 4.12 -12.19 21.95
CA ALA A 148 3.60 -11.90 23.28
C ALA A 148 4.22 -10.66 23.97
N LEU A 149 5.37 -10.17 23.48
CA LEU A 149 6.01 -8.94 23.96
C LEU A 149 5.47 -7.69 23.26
N MET A 150 4.72 -7.84 22.17
CA MET A 150 4.33 -6.73 21.31
C MET A 150 2.97 -6.15 21.68
N THR A 151 2.95 -4.83 21.90
CA THR A 151 1.75 -4.01 21.93
C THR A 151 1.69 -3.16 20.67
N ILE A 152 0.56 -3.21 19.95
CA ILE A 152 0.39 -2.57 18.64
C ILE A 152 -0.72 -1.53 18.72
N TRP A 153 -0.38 -0.29 18.39
CA TRP A 153 -1.27 0.85 18.28
C TRP A 153 -1.47 1.27 16.83
N HIS A 154 -2.62 1.83 16.51
CA HIS A 154 -2.84 2.51 15.24
C HIS A 154 -3.21 3.98 15.45
N VAL A 155 -2.80 4.89 14.57
CA VAL A 155 -3.08 6.34 14.77
C VAL A 155 -4.34 6.81 14.05
N LEU A 156 -4.58 6.30 12.83
CA LEU A 156 -5.81 6.56 12.11
C LEU A 156 -6.98 5.78 12.71
N ARG A 157 -8.17 6.35 12.59
CA ARG A 157 -9.40 5.69 13.01
C ARG A 157 -9.70 4.51 12.09
N GLU A 158 -10.40 3.51 12.61
CA GLU A 158 -10.86 2.38 11.80
C GLU A 158 -11.72 2.87 10.60
N GLY A 159 -11.39 2.35 9.42
CA GLY A 159 -12.01 2.72 8.14
C GLY A 159 -11.29 3.85 7.39
N ASP A 160 -10.39 4.61 8.03
CA ASP A 160 -9.61 5.62 7.31
C ASP A 160 -8.45 5.00 6.55
N HIS A 161 -8.34 5.33 5.27
CA HIS A 161 -7.26 4.82 4.42
C HIS A 161 -5.94 5.58 4.64
N PRO A 162 -4.82 4.88 4.85
CA PRO A 162 -3.50 5.49 4.94
C PRO A 162 -3.07 6.03 3.56
N SER A 163 -2.91 7.35 3.44
CA SER A 163 -2.36 7.98 2.23
C SER A 163 -1.70 9.31 2.57
N LYS A 164 -0.69 9.71 1.77
CA LYS A 164 -0.07 11.04 1.89
C LYS A 164 -1.10 12.16 1.89
N ARG A 165 -2.11 12.06 1.00
CA ARG A 165 -3.22 13.03 0.91
C ARG A 165 -4.03 13.12 2.20
N ASN A 166 -4.30 12.00 2.85
CA ASN A 166 -5.05 12.00 4.11
C ASN A 166 -4.19 12.51 5.27
N LEU A 167 -2.90 12.16 5.32
CA LEU A 167 -1.99 12.64 6.36
C LEU A 167 -1.64 14.13 6.23
N SER A 168 -1.77 14.70 5.03
CA SER A 168 -1.55 16.13 4.75
C SER A 168 -2.83 16.98 4.83
N ARG A 169 -3.95 16.48 5.36
CA ARG A 169 -5.13 17.34 5.61
C ARG A 169 -4.89 18.15 6.87
N ASN A 170 -5.58 19.29 6.97
CA ASN A 170 -5.59 20.09 8.18
C ASN A 170 -6.20 19.25 9.34
N ALA A 171 -5.54 19.23 10.50
CA ALA A 171 -5.91 18.43 11.65
C ALA A 171 -7.19 18.91 12.37
N GLU A 172 -7.53 20.19 12.22
CA GLU A 172 -8.71 20.80 12.83
C GLU A 172 -9.92 20.76 11.88
N THR A 173 -9.72 21.14 10.62
CA THR A 173 -10.82 21.29 9.65
C THR A 173 -11.02 20.04 8.78
N THR A 174 -10.05 19.12 8.73
CA THR A 174 -9.99 17.94 7.84
C THR A 174 -9.93 18.26 6.34
N GLU A 175 -9.73 19.53 5.98
CA GLU A 175 -9.60 20.00 4.60
C GLU A 175 -8.32 19.50 3.94
N ILE A 176 -8.42 19.19 2.65
CA ILE A 176 -7.29 18.74 1.83
C ILE A 176 -6.35 19.90 1.49
N ASN A 177 -5.09 19.58 1.15
CA ASN A 177 -4.06 20.52 0.68
C ASN A 177 -3.59 21.55 1.71
N GLU A 178 -3.54 21.19 3.00
CA GLU A 178 -2.86 21.99 4.01
C GLU A 178 -1.37 22.09 3.67
N LYS A 179 -0.85 23.31 3.56
CA LYS A 179 0.54 23.59 3.19
C LYS A 179 1.45 23.72 4.39
N GLU A 180 0.91 24.12 5.54
CA GLU A 180 1.66 24.29 6.77
C GLU A 180 1.76 22.94 7.50
N GLU A 181 2.97 22.37 7.56
CA GLU A 181 3.19 21.02 8.14
C GLU A 181 2.65 20.93 9.57
N SER A 182 2.84 21.95 10.41
CA SER A 182 2.38 21.99 11.81
C SER A 182 0.87 21.81 11.98
N LYS A 183 0.08 22.20 10.96
CA LYS A 183 -1.38 22.07 10.95
C LYS A 183 -1.86 20.76 10.35
N GLN A 184 -0.98 19.94 9.79
CA GLN A 184 -1.37 18.68 9.17
C GLN A 184 -1.66 17.59 10.20
N ILE A 185 -2.50 16.63 9.83
CA ILE A 185 -2.79 15.44 10.65
C ILE A 185 -1.51 14.69 11.03
N ILE A 186 -0.51 14.60 10.14
CA ILE A 186 0.75 13.93 10.47
C ILE A 186 1.49 14.59 11.63
N SER A 187 1.42 15.92 11.77
CA SER A 187 2.01 16.63 12.92
C SER A 187 1.19 16.39 14.19
N LYS A 188 -0.14 16.32 14.08
CA LYS A 188 -0.98 15.91 15.21
C LYS A 188 -0.69 14.48 15.67
N ILE A 189 -0.48 13.56 14.72
CA ILE A 189 -0.02 12.19 15.00
C ILE A 189 1.33 12.21 15.69
N ALA A 190 2.28 13.03 15.19
CA ALA A 190 3.61 13.14 15.77
C ALA A 190 3.55 13.58 17.24
N HIS A 191 2.67 14.52 17.60
CA HIS A 191 2.46 14.89 19.00
C HIS A 191 1.93 13.73 19.85
N TYR A 192 0.96 12.95 19.36
CA TYR A 192 0.46 11.78 20.09
C TYR A 192 1.53 10.71 20.28
N VAL A 193 2.39 10.51 19.27
CA VAL A 193 3.52 9.59 19.36
C VAL A 193 4.55 10.07 20.38
N GLU A 194 4.93 11.35 20.33
CA GLU A 194 5.90 11.91 21.28
C GLU A 194 5.39 11.86 22.72
N GLU A 195 4.12 12.19 22.95
CA GLU A 195 3.47 12.06 24.25
C GLU A 195 3.45 10.60 24.72
N HIS A 196 3.12 9.66 23.83
CA HIS A 196 3.11 8.24 24.14
C HIS A 196 4.49 7.73 24.56
N PHE A 197 5.55 8.13 23.86
CA PHE A 197 6.92 7.73 24.14
C PHE A 197 7.66 8.68 25.08
N ALA A 198 6.98 9.60 25.78
CA ALA A 198 7.62 10.61 26.60
C ALA A 198 8.69 10.00 27.55
N GLY A 199 9.94 10.44 27.39
CA GLY A 199 11.08 9.97 28.17
C GLY A 199 11.62 8.58 27.80
N ARG A 200 11.14 7.97 26.71
CA ARG A 200 11.58 6.66 26.20
C ARG A 200 12.20 6.82 24.82
N GLU A 201 13.24 6.05 24.54
CA GLU A 201 13.82 5.99 23.20
C GLU A 201 12.95 5.18 22.26
N TYR A 202 12.80 5.67 21.03
CA TYR A 202 12.10 4.98 19.96
C TYR A 202 12.70 5.36 18.61
N CYS A 203 12.33 4.61 17.59
CA CYS A 203 12.69 4.86 16.21
C CYS A 203 11.43 5.03 15.36
N TRP A 204 11.50 5.82 14.29
CA TRP A 204 10.32 6.14 13.50
C TRP A 204 10.62 6.29 12.01
N ALA A 205 9.67 5.90 11.17
CA ALA A 205 9.70 6.12 9.73
C ALA A 205 8.47 6.93 9.30
N ALA A 206 8.65 7.82 8.34
CA ALA A 206 7.57 8.57 7.70
C ALA A 206 8.02 8.97 6.28
N ASN A 207 7.06 9.19 5.38
CA ASN A 207 7.38 9.68 4.03
C ASN A 207 8.16 11.00 4.07
N ASP A 208 8.98 11.27 3.06
CA ASP A 208 9.79 12.50 2.95
C ASP A 208 8.95 13.80 2.88
N SER A 209 7.65 13.67 2.60
CA SER A 209 6.71 14.80 2.69
C SER A 209 6.53 15.30 4.11
N PHE A 210 6.82 14.48 5.12
CA PHE A 210 6.92 14.90 6.52
C PHE A 210 8.38 15.14 6.86
N ARG A 211 8.71 16.42 7.05
CA ARG A 211 10.05 16.91 7.32
C ARG A 211 10.36 16.92 8.81
N ASN A 212 9.33 16.97 9.66
CA ASN A 212 9.46 17.14 11.11
C ASN A 212 10.19 18.46 11.43
N GLU A 213 9.78 19.56 10.78
CA GLU A 213 10.51 20.86 10.83
C GLU A 213 10.58 21.41 12.26
N GLU A 214 9.52 21.23 13.04
CA GLU A 214 9.44 21.64 14.45
C GLU A 214 10.11 20.64 15.42
N LYS A 215 10.71 19.55 14.91
CA LYS A 215 11.33 18.47 15.70
C LYS A 215 10.37 17.89 16.75
N ILE A 216 9.10 17.70 16.37
CA ILE A 216 8.06 17.14 17.23
C ILE A 216 8.45 15.74 17.68
N LEU A 217 8.85 14.88 16.74
CA LEU A 217 9.38 13.55 17.05
C LEU A 217 10.85 13.65 17.46
N SER A 218 11.16 13.25 18.68
CA SER A 218 12.52 13.19 19.23
C SER A 218 13.26 11.88 18.93
N GLY A 219 12.53 10.82 18.55
CA GLY A 219 13.10 9.51 18.25
C GLY A 219 14.02 9.49 17.02
N VAL A 220 14.69 8.36 16.80
CA VAL A 220 15.63 8.20 15.69
C VAL A 220 14.89 7.93 14.38
N ARG A 221 15.05 8.83 13.39
CA ARG A 221 14.43 8.68 12.06
C ARG A 221 15.08 7.53 11.28
N MET A 222 14.26 6.60 10.81
CA MET A 222 14.59 5.61 9.81
C MET A 222 14.32 6.14 8.40
N PRO A 223 15.05 5.68 7.37
CA PRO A 223 14.65 5.89 5.99
C PRO A 223 13.36 5.11 5.68
N VAL A 224 12.53 5.68 4.79
CA VAL A 224 11.26 5.08 4.33
C VAL A 224 11.44 3.66 3.79
N ARG A 225 12.56 3.41 3.12
CA ARG A 225 13.01 2.06 2.73
C ARG A 225 14.15 1.66 3.65
N SER A 226 13.81 0.95 4.73
CA SER A 226 14.77 0.53 5.75
C SER A 226 15.31 -0.88 5.53
N ALA A 227 15.03 -1.53 4.39
CA ALA A 227 15.51 -2.86 4.03
C ALA A 227 17.02 -3.02 4.29
N GLY A 228 17.43 -4.05 5.04
CA GLY A 228 18.84 -4.37 5.27
C GLY A 228 19.58 -3.56 6.33
N LEU A 229 18.95 -2.57 6.98
CA LEU A 229 19.59 -1.77 8.04
C LEU A 229 19.52 -2.48 9.40
N ASP A 230 20.56 -2.37 10.23
CA ASP A 230 20.62 -3.03 11.57
C ASP A 230 20.83 -2.05 12.73
N HIS A 231 20.92 -0.74 12.47
CA HIS A 231 21.27 0.28 13.46
C HIS A 231 20.11 0.73 14.39
N PHE A 232 18.94 0.07 14.32
CA PHE A 232 17.76 0.41 15.12
C PHE A 232 17.38 -0.68 16.14
N ARG A 233 18.16 -1.76 16.21
CA ARG A 233 17.89 -2.95 17.04
C ARG A 233 17.92 -2.69 18.56
N GLN A 234 18.42 -1.54 18.98
CA GLN A 234 18.44 -1.10 20.38
C GLN A 234 17.11 -0.52 20.86
N HIS A 235 16.20 -0.18 19.96
CA HIS A 235 14.94 0.47 20.32
C HIS A 235 13.82 -0.56 20.52
N ASP A 236 13.14 -0.50 21.65
CA ASP A 236 11.93 -1.29 21.92
C ASP A 236 10.65 -0.59 21.41
N GLY A 237 10.72 0.72 21.15
CA GLY A 237 9.67 1.51 20.52
C GLY A 237 9.91 1.70 19.02
N VAL A 238 8.90 1.42 18.19
CA VAL A 238 8.95 1.64 16.74
C VAL A 238 7.66 2.24 16.19
N VAL A 239 7.80 3.24 15.32
CA VAL A 239 6.69 3.98 14.72
C VAL A 239 6.79 3.93 13.19
N SER A 240 5.79 3.36 12.52
CA SER A 240 5.67 3.29 11.06
C SER A 240 4.55 4.24 10.60
N LEU A 241 4.92 5.43 10.15
CA LEU A 241 4.01 6.48 9.64
C LEU A 241 4.02 6.58 8.09
N GLU A 242 4.84 5.79 7.43
CA GLU A 242 4.97 5.79 5.98
C GLU A 242 3.71 5.26 5.27
N CYS A 243 3.25 6.02 4.28
CA CYS A 243 2.19 5.64 3.35
C CYS A 243 2.81 5.40 1.97
N ILE A 244 2.96 4.14 1.58
CA ILE A 244 3.47 3.74 0.28
C ILE A 244 2.36 3.01 -0.47
N ASN A 245 1.65 3.76 -1.31
CA ASN A 245 0.53 3.25 -2.12
C ASN A 245 0.94 3.15 -3.59
N PRO A 246 0.39 2.20 -4.36
CA PRO A 246 0.51 2.21 -5.81
C PRO A 246 -0.10 3.47 -6.41
N GLN A 247 0.43 3.92 -7.54
CA GLN A 247 -0.23 4.95 -8.34
C GLN A 247 -1.59 4.42 -8.84
N PRO A 248 -2.62 5.27 -9.03
CA PRO A 248 -3.94 4.80 -9.45
C PRO A 248 -3.94 3.95 -10.73
N TRP A 249 -3.16 4.34 -11.74
CA TRP A 249 -3.07 3.58 -13.00
C TRP A 249 -2.39 2.21 -12.81
N VAL A 250 -1.35 2.15 -11.97
CA VAL A 250 -0.65 0.90 -11.61
C VAL A 250 -1.59 -0.03 -10.88
N LYS A 251 -2.36 0.50 -9.92
CA LYS A 251 -3.38 -0.26 -9.19
C LYS A 251 -4.35 -0.90 -10.19
N ASN A 252 -4.98 -0.07 -11.04
CA ASN A 252 -5.96 -0.54 -12.01
C ASN A 252 -5.37 -1.62 -12.92
N ARG A 253 -4.15 -1.42 -13.42
CA ARG A 253 -3.50 -2.37 -14.30
C ARG A 253 -3.19 -3.70 -13.62
N LEU A 254 -2.74 -3.67 -12.37
CA LEU A 254 -2.51 -4.92 -11.60
C LEU A 254 -3.81 -5.65 -11.32
N GLN A 255 -4.91 -4.94 -11.10
CA GLN A 255 -6.22 -5.58 -10.93
C GLN A 255 -6.71 -6.24 -12.20
N GLU A 256 -6.54 -5.60 -13.36
CA GLU A 256 -6.84 -6.21 -14.66
C GLU A 256 -6.01 -7.47 -14.89
N LEU A 257 -4.71 -7.44 -14.56
CA LEU A 257 -3.79 -8.54 -14.82
C LEU A 257 -3.93 -9.70 -13.82
N LEU A 258 -4.25 -9.42 -12.56
CA LEU A 258 -4.23 -10.41 -11.47
C LEU A 258 -5.61 -10.74 -10.93
N GLY A 259 -6.65 -9.96 -11.26
CA GLY A 259 -8.00 -10.12 -10.73
C GLY A 259 -8.07 -9.98 -9.21
N LEU A 260 -7.34 -9.01 -8.64
CA LEU A 260 -7.29 -8.76 -7.19
C LEU A 260 -8.27 -7.66 -6.78
N GLU A 261 -8.89 -7.85 -5.61
CA GLU A 261 -9.72 -6.84 -4.96
C GLU A 261 -8.90 -5.63 -4.50
N ASP A 262 -9.53 -4.45 -4.49
CA ASP A 262 -8.91 -3.15 -4.15
C ASP A 262 -8.16 -3.20 -2.81
N ASP A 263 -8.87 -3.61 -1.74
CA ASP A 263 -8.33 -3.59 -0.39
C ASP A 263 -7.17 -4.57 -0.22
N TYR A 264 -7.25 -5.73 -0.88
CA TYR A 264 -6.23 -6.76 -0.81
C TYR A 264 -4.94 -6.35 -1.53
N LEU A 265 -5.03 -5.73 -2.71
CA LEU A 265 -3.86 -5.19 -3.41
C LEU A 265 -3.17 -4.11 -2.59
N TYR A 266 -3.95 -3.20 -2.00
CA TYR A 266 -3.41 -2.16 -1.14
C TYR A 266 -2.76 -2.70 0.14
N GLU A 267 -3.32 -3.77 0.70
CA GLU A 267 -2.73 -4.50 1.82
C GLU A 267 -1.35 -5.05 1.43
N LEU A 268 -1.27 -5.89 0.40
CA LEU A 268 -0.01 -6.51 -0.05
C LEU A 268 1.07 -5.45 -0.34
N TRP A 269 0.68 -4.35 -0.98
CA TRP A 269 1.61 -3.28 -1.35
C TRP A 269 2.14 -2.52 -0.14
N ARG A 270 1.27 -2.14 0.80
CA ARG A 270 1.66 -1.32 1.96
C ARG A 270 2.34 -2.14 3.04
N PHE A 271 1.77 -3.29 3.35
CA PHE A 271 2.08 -4.03 4.57
C PHE A 271 3.53 -4.49 4.61
N SER A 272 4.11 -4.83 3.45
CA SER A 272 5.52 -5.17 3.33
C SER A 272 6.45 -4.08 3.88
N ASN A 273 6.17 -2.81 3.62
CA ASN A 273 6.99 -1.71 4.16
C ASN A 273 6.82 -1.55 5.67
N THR A 274 5.57 -1.57 6.16
CA THR A 274 5.31 -1.52 7.61
C THR A 274 5.99 -2.67 8.35
N TYR A 275 5.88 -3.90 7.83
CA TYR A 275 6.54 -5.06 8.39
C TYR A 275 8.06 -4.90 8.43
N GLN A 276 8.67 -4.39 7.34
CA GLN A 276 10.10 -4.15 7.31
C GLN A 276 10.53 -3.10 8.35
N THR A 277 9.81 -1.99 8.47
CA THR A 277 10.08 -0.95 9.49
C THR A 277 10.01 -1.51 10.91
N VAL A 278 8.93 -2.20 11.26
CA VAL A 278 8.77 -2.85 12.58
C VAL A 278 9.88 -3.87 12.81
N GLY A 279 10.24 -4.63 11.78
CA GLY A 279 11.33 -5.61 11.80
C GLY A 279 12.74 -5.03 11.91
N ARG A 280 12.93 -3.73 12.17
CA ARG A 280 14.24 -3.09 12.41
C ARG A 280 14.53 -2.78 13.87
N CYS A 281 13.52 -2.85 14.73
CA CYS A 281 13.67 -2.59 16.15
C CYS A 281 14.25 -3.81 16.90
N SER A 282 14.19 -3.79 18.23
CA SER A 282 14.67 -4.87 19.10
C SER A 282 13.97 -6.22 18.90
N LEU A 283 12.90 -6.27 18.11
CA LEU A 283 12.25 -7.49 17.63
C LEU A 283 13.24 -8.50 17.00
N ARG A 284 14.31 -8.02 16.36
CA ARG A 284 15.35 -8.88 15.76
C ARG A 284 16.30 -9.51 16.77
N VAL A 285 16.37 -8.97 17.98
CA VAL A 285 17.33 -9.38 19.01
C VAL A 285 16.77 -10.61 19.72
N ARG A 286 17.41 -11.76 19.49
CA ARG A 286 16.94 -13.07 19.97
C ARG A 286 16.79 -13.10 21.48
N GLU A 287 17.69 -12.45 22.19
CA GLU A 287 17.77 -12.44 23.65
C GLU A 287 16.89 -11.35 24.28
N ASN A 288 16.29 -10.43 23.50
CA ASN A 288 15.51 -9.34 24.07
C ASN A 288 14.18 -9.84 24.65
N THR A 289 13.96 -9.65 25.94
CA THR A 289 12.70 -10.02 26.61
C THR A 289 11.89 -8.79 27.04
N GLN A 290 12.31 -7.59 26.65
CA GLN A 290 11.61 -6.36 27.00
C GLN A 290 10.31 -6.22 26.19
N PRO A 291 9.27 -5.55 26.73
CA PRO A 291 8.08 -5.19 25.98
C PRO A 291 8.42 -4.33 24.76
N ILE A 292 7.79 -4.62 23.62
CA ILE A 292 7.99 -3.92 22.35
C ILE A 292 6.71 -3.13 22.03
N GLU A 293 6.85 -1.82 21.87
CA GLU A 293 5.74 -0.92 21.54
C GLU A 293 5.80 -0.56 20.05
N VAL A 294 4.73 -0.86 19.33
CA VAL A 294 4.61 -0.64 17.90
C VAL A 294 3.48 0.34 17.63
N VAL A 295 3.75 1.41 16.88
CA VAL A 295 2.73 2.35 16.41
C VAL A 295 2.71 2.33 14.88
N VAL A 296 1.56 2.05 14.28
CA VAL A 296 1.39 2.04 12.82
C VAL A 296 0.33 3.04 12.36
N VAL A 297 0.37 3.42 11.08
CA VAL A 297 -0.62 4.37 10.52
C VAL A 297 -2.06 3.90 10.72
N SER A 298 -2.38 2.65 10.36
CA SER A 298 -3.77 2.21 10.18
C SER A 298 -4.12 0.97 11.00
N SER A 299 -5.41 0.84 11.33
CA SER A 299 -5.91 -0.32 12.06
C SER A 299 -5.77 -1.63 11.26
N SER A 300 -5.81 -1.58 9.93
CA SER A 300 -5.56 -2.76 9.08
C SER A 300 -4.11 -3.24 9.20
N CYS A 301 -3.13 -2.33 9.14
CA CYS A 301 -1.74 -2.71 9.40
C CYS A 301 -1.55 -3.31 10.81
N ALA A 302 -2.24 -2.76 11.82
CA ALA A 302 -2.17 -3.28 13.18
C ALA A 302 -2.72 -4.71 13.28
N LYS A 303 -3.86 -4.98 12.64
CA LYS A 303 -4.47 -6.32 12.57
C LYS A 303 -3.55 -7.33 11.87
N LEU A 304 -2.97 -6.95 10.73
CA LEU A 304 -2.06 -7.82 9.97
C LEU A 304 -0.76 -8.14 10.72
N LEU A 305 -0.21 -7.18 11.46
CA LEU A 305 0.90 -7.45 12.37
C LEU A 305 0.46 -8.42 13.47
N ALA A 306 -0.72 -8.22 14.07
CA ALA A 306 -1.20 -9.09 15.13
C ALA A 306 -1.49 -10.53 14.67
N GLU A 307 -1.95 -10.70 13.43
CA GLU A 307 -2.10 -12.02 12.78
C GLU A 307 -0.76 -12.75 12.62
N LEU A 308 0.32 -12.01 12.36
CA LEU A 308 1.65 -12.61 12.20
C LEU A 308 2.31 -12.89 13.55
N PHE A 309 2.24 -11.96 14.50
CA PHE A 309 2.98 -12.04 15.76
C PHE A 309 2.10 -12.67 16.87
N GLU A 310 2.32 -13.95 17.11
CA GLU A 310 1.50 -14.76 18.03
C GLU A 310 1.49 -14.20 19.46
N GLY A 311 0.29 -13.99 20.00
CA GLY A 311 0.11 -13.46 21.36
C GLY A 311 0.26 -11.95 21.50
N SER A 312 0.53 -11.23 20.41
CA SER A 312 0.56 -9.76 20.42
C SER A 312 -0.81 -9.15 20.72
N LYS A 313 -0.81 -7.89 21.17
CA LYS A 313 -2.02 -7.18 21.59
C LYS A 313 -2.24 -5.92 20.79
N ILE A 314 -3.44 -5.73 20.26
CA ILE A 314 -3.86 -4.45 19.68
C ILE A 314 -4.42 -3.58 20.81
N ALA A 315 -3.76 -2.47 21.11
CA ALA A 315 -4.16 -1.56 22.18
C ALA A 315 -5.21 -0.53 21.75
N GLY A 316 -5.42 -0.38 20.43
CA GLY A 316 -6.44 0.49 19.84
C GLY A 316 -5.84 1.74 19.20
N GLN A 317 -6.66 2.79 19.14
CA GLN A 317 -6.26 4.06 18.53
C GLN A 317 -5.35 4.84 19.49
N LEU A 318 -4.17 5.23 19.02
CA LEU A 318 -3.31 6.17 19.72
C LEU A 318 -3.78 7.60 19.48
N GLY A 319 -4.05 8.31 20.58
CA GLY A 319 -4.63 9.64 20.55
C GLY A 319 -6.10 9.64 20.12
N ASN A 320 -6.62 10.82 19.80
CA ASN A 320 -8.02 11.01 19.44
C ASN A 320 -8.12 11.81 18.13
N LEU A 321 -7.63 11.24 17.03
CA LEU A 321 -7.80 11.85 15.71
C LEU A 321 -9.27 11.79 15.29
N PRO A 322 -9.82 12.88 14.73
CA PRO A 322 -11.13 12.82 14.08
C PRO A 322 -11.06 11.86 12.89
N ARG A 323 -12.23 11.38 12.46
CA ARG A 323 -12.28 10.59 11.23
C ARG A 323 -11.99 11.49 10.03
N LEU A 324 -11.14 11.00 9.13
CA LEU A 324 -10.73 11.73 7.93
C LEU A 324 -11.74 11.59 6.79
N THR A 325 -12.40 10.44 6.75
CA THR A 325 -13.58 10.21 5.92
C THR A 325 -14.83 10.63 6.70
N GLY A 326 -15.83 11.18 6.02
CA GLY A 326 -17.08 11.56 6.68
C GLY A 326 -17.72 10.41 7.46
N LEU A 327 -18.74 10.70 8.26
CA LEU A 327 -19.48 9.69 9.04
C LEU A 327 -19.83 8.46 8.18
N THR A 328 -19.62 7.25 8.70
CA THR A 328 -20.07 6.02 8.01
C THR A 328 -21.57 6.09 7.77
N PRO A 329 -22.14 5.30 6.83
CA PRO A 329 -23.60 5.16 6.73
C PRO A 329 -24.27 4.84 8.08
N LYS A 330 -23.60 4.03 8.93
CA LYS A 330 -24.05 3.69 10.28
C LYS A 330 -24.06 4.90 11.21
N GLU A 331 -23.00 5.69 11.23
CA GLU A 331 -22.92 6.90 12.06
C GLU A 331 -23.72 8.07 11.47
N LYS A 332 -23.93 8.15 10.15
CA LYS A 332 -24.87 9.10 9.54
C LYS A 332 -26.28 8.78 9.98
N ALA A 333 -26.69 7.51 9.97
CA ALA A 333 -27.98 7.08 10.50
C ALA A 333 -28.10 7.39 12.01
N GLN A 334 -27.03 7.13 12.77
CA GLN A 334 -26.98 7.40 14.20
C GLN A 334 -26.96 8.91 14.53
N ASN A 335 -26.30 9.75 13.73
CA ASN A 335 -26.19 11.19 13.96
C ASN A 335 -27.35 11.99 13.39
N LEU A 336 -27.96 11.58 12.27
CA LEU A 336 -29.15 12.27 11.75
C LEU A 336 -30.41 11.95 12.57
N HIS A 337 -30.52 10.74 13.12
CA HIS A 337 -31.79 10.27 13.65
C HIS A 337 -31.70 9.60 15.03
N GLY A 338 -30.51 9.40 15.60
CA GLY A 338 -30.33 8.66 16.85
C GLY A 338 -30.66 7.16 16.73
N ILE A 339 -30.83 6.65 15.51
CA ILE A 339 -31.35 5.30 15.23
C ILE A 339 -30.36 4.53 14.36
N SER A 340 -29.99 3.32 14.80
CA SER A 340 -29.21 2.38 13.98
C SER A 340 -30.14 1.41 13.26
N TYR A 341 -30.33 1.59 11.95
CA TYR A 341 -31.12 0.68 11.12
C TYR A 341 -30.38 -0.63 10.84
N THR A 342 -31.03 -1.77 11.05
CA THR A 342 -30.47 -3.07 10.66
C THR A 342 -30.64 -3.32 9.15
N PRO A 343 -29.89 -4.25 8.54
CA PRO A 343 -30.14 -4.69 7.16
C PRO A 343 -31.59 -5.14 6.91
N ALA A 344 -32.22 -5.77 7.92
CA ALA A 344 -33.62 -6.17 7.86
C ALA A 344 -34.57 -4.96 7.77
N ASP A 345 -34.28 -3.88 8.52
CA ASP A 345 -35.06 -2.64 8.47
C ASP A 345 -34.92 -1.93 7.13
N ASN A 346 -33.72 -1.96 6.55
CA ASN A 346 -33.46 -1.42 5.21
C ASN A 346 -34.28 -2.16 4.15
N SER A 347 -34.28 -3.49 4.20
CA SER A 347 -35.07 -4.33 3.28
C SER A 347 -36.58 -4.10 3.45
N ALA A 348 -37.06 -4.03 4.69
CA ALA A 348 -38.46 -3.79 5.01
C ALA A 348 -38.94 -2.41 4.53
N TYR A 349 -38.12 -1.36 4.69
CA TYR A 349 -38.44 -0.02 4.21
C TYR A 349 -38.53 0.04 2.68
N SER A 350 -37.60 -0.61 1.97
CA SER A 350 -37.64 -0.68 0.50
C SER A 350 -38.92 -1.35 0.00
N LYS A 351 -39.34 -2.45 0.64
CA LYS A 351 -40.61 -3.12 0.33
C LYS A 351 -41.83 -2.26 0.63
N TYR A 352 -41.82 -1.53 1.76
CA TYR A 352 -42.87 -0.57 2.11
C TYR A 352 -42.97 0.54 1.06
N LYS A 353 -41.86 1.17 0.67
CA LYS A 353 -41.81 2.25 -0.31
C LYS A 353 -42.38 1.81 -1.66
N VAL A 354 -41.94 0.65 -2.17
CA VAL A 354 -42.48 0.09 -3.43
C VAL A 354 -43.98 -0.13 -3.33
N ARG A 355 -44.47 -0.68 -2.21
CA ARG A 355 -45.90 -0.93 -1.99
C ARG A 355 -46.73 0.36 -1.97
N GLN A 356 -46.24 1.42 -1.33
CA GLN A 356 -46.93 2.71 -1.27
C GLN A 356 -46.98 3.39 -2.63
N ILE A 357 -45.85 3.40 -3.36
CA ILE A 357 -45.77 3.95 -4.73
C ILE A 357 -46.75 3.23 -5.66
N ASN A 358 -46.79 1.90 -5.62
CA ASN A 358 -47.72 1.11 -6.45
C ASN A 358 -49.20 1.36 -6.11
N LYS A 359 -49.49 1.86 -4.90
CA LYS A 359 -50.84 2.22 -4.46
C LYS A 359 -51.17 3.71 -4.67
N GLY A 360 -50.23 4.50 -5.22
CA GLY A 360 -50.39 5.95 -5.34
C GLY A 360 -50.47 6.68 -4.00
N LEU A 361 -49.96 6.07 -2.93
CA LEU A 361 -50.00 6.63 -1.57
C LEU A 361 -48.69 7.37 -1.27
N GLU A 362 -48.79 8.34 -0.36
CA GLU A 362 -47.61 9.05 0.16
C GLU A 362 -46.66 8.06 0.86
N VAL A 363 -45.37 8.27 0.61
CA VAL A 363 -44.28 7.49 1.20
C VAL A 363 -43.76 8.27 2.40
N LEU A 364 -43.97 7.74 3.60
CA LEU A 364 -43.38 8.31 4.80
C LEU A 364 -41.85 8.30 4.70
N SER A 365 -41.20 9.30 5.29
CA SER A 365 -39.75 9.27 5.46
C SER A 365 -39.36 8.05 6.30
N LYS A 366 -38.12 7.59 6.13
CA LYS A 366 -37.66 6.34 6.73
C LYS A 366 -37.74 6.35 8.25
N ASP A 367 -37.51 7.50 8.88
CA ASP A 367 -37.53 7.64 10.34
C ASP A 367 -38.95 7.61 10.87
N ILE A 368 -39.88 8.29 10.19
CA ILE A 368 -41.31 8.29 10.54
C ILE A 368 -41.85 6.86 10.35
N TRP A 369 -41.58 6.22 9.22
CA TRP A 369 -41.93 4.81 9.00
C TRP A 369 -41.35 3.91 10.09
N PHE A 370 -40.09 4.14 10.50
CA PHE A 370 -39.45 3.28 11.47
C PHE A 370 -40.11 3.38 12.85
N HIS A 371 -40.44 4.58 13.32
CA HIS A 371 -41.09 4.76 14.63
C HIS A 371 -42.58 4.42 14.62
N GLU A 372 -43.30 4.79 13.56
CA GLU A 372 -44.75 4.65 13.53
C GLU A 372 -45.21 3.25 13.11
N ILE A 373 -44.42 2.56 12.28
CA ILE A 373 -44.80 1.29 11.66
C ILE A 373 -43.81 0.20 12.06
N ARG A 374 -42.52 0.34 11.75
CA ARG A 374 -41.56 -0.75 11.92
C ARG A 374 -41.39 -1.15 13.38
N LYS A 375 -41.10 -0.20 14.27
CA LYS A 375 -40.84 -0.46 15.70
C LYS A 375 -42.07 -1.05 16.40
N LYS A 376 -43.28 -0.65 16.01
CA LYS A 376 -44.53 -1.27 16.50
C LYS A 376 -44.69 -2.71 16.01
N ASN A 377 -44.30 -2.99 14.77
CA ASN A 377 -44.42 -4.33 14.17
C ASN A 377 -43.27 -5.29 14.56
N VAL A 378 -42.18 -4.79 15.15
CA VAL A 378 -41.07 -5.61 15.69
C VAL A 378 -41.12 -5.67 17.22
N GLY A 379 -42.00 -4.89 17.85
CA GLY A 379 -42.25 -4.86 19.29
C GLY A 379 -43.62 -5.46 19.64
N GLU A 380 -43.74 -6.77 19.40
CA GLU A 380 -44.46 -7.78 20.20
C GLU A 380 -43.64 -9.07 20.12
#